data_AF-A0A943Y438-F1
#
_entry.id   AF-A0A943Y438-F1
#
_cell.length_a   1.000
_cell.length_b   1.000
_cell.length_c   1.000
_cell.angle_alpha   90.00
_cell.angle_beta   90.00
_cell.angle_gamma   90.00
#
_symmetry.space_group_name_H-M   'P 1'
#
loop_
_entity.id
_entity.type
_entity.pdbx_description
1 polymer ?
#
loop_
_entity_poly.entity_id
_entity_poly.type
_entity_poly.pdbx_seq_one_letter_code
_entity_poly.pdbx_strand_id
1 'polypeptide(L)'
;MKQYTRREALKLFGIGTVAVAGLGLTGCNGLGEGTGGGAQKSSEPMPASRAFAQASVWLEYNSPKDGIGKDVSIYRFLFFDGKGNVTTYLPADARFRDLKGLSGEEIVKFATKQDKARFEAEKKHAIENANEDVENYQNLDSSFAETLELAKQVLAFEEAAQYSKPKAHPYTLELETDESGNSTASEKLRFKARSFVCSDITAYNVMENNVEIPKSAIETYDDDIELGSATTATVYNTTFAGYAGLVTVVNEGFSGFTWDTPDTEGIEVD
;
A
#
# COMPACT_ATOMS: atom_id res chain seq x y z
N MET A 1 42.02 -16.49 -25.71
CA MET A 1 41.79 -16.20 -24.27
C MET A 1 41.66 -14.70 -24.11
N LYS A 2 40.54 -14.27 -23.51
CA LYS A 2 40.07 -12.88 -23.43
C LYS A 2 40.93 -12.06 -22.46
N GLN A 3 41.40 -10.89 -22.90
CA GLN A 3 41.72 -9.78 -22.01
C GLN A 3 40.77 -8.63 -22.38
N TYR A 4 39.85 -8.30 -21.48
CA TYR A 4 38.99 -7.13 -21.58
C TYR A 4 39.64 -5.99 -20.79
N THR A 5 40.06 -4.96 -21.51
CA THR A 5 40.59 -3.72 -20.97
C THR A 5 39.44 -2.80 -20.54
N ARG A 6 39.55 -2.24 -19.34
CA ARG A 6 38.67 -1.20 -18.78
C ARG A 6 38.53 -0.01 -19.74
N ARG A 7 37.29 0.45 -19.95
CA ARG A 7 36.99 1.85 -20.29
C ARG A 7 35.77 2.32 -19.50
N GLU A 8 36.02 3.32 -18.66
CA GLU A 8 35.17 4.48 -18.38
C GLU A 8 33.70 4.17 -18.02
N ALA A 9 33.46 4.01 -16.71
CA ALA A 9 32.14 4.12 -16.12
C ALA A 9 31.67 5.58 -16.20
N LEU A 10 30.81 5.88 -17.18
CA LEU A 10 30.14 7.17 -17.27
C LEU A 10 29.07 7.24 -16.18
N LYS A 11 29.36 8.00 -15.12
CA LYS A 11 28.38 8.49 -14.16
C LYS A 11 27.37 9.36 -14.91
N LEU A 12 26.13 8.92 -15.00
CA LEU A 12 25.00 9.81 -15.26
C LEU A 12 24.10 9.79 -14.02
N PHE A 13 24.27 10.80 -13.17
CA PHE A 13 23.22 11.27 -12.28
C PHE A 13 22.12 11.87 -13.17
N GLY A 14 21.24 11.01 -13.66
CA GLY A 14 19.97 11.43 -14.22
C GLY A 14 19.02 11.69 -13.07
N ILE A 15 18.84 12.96 -12.70
CA ILE A 15 17.67 13.41 -11.96
C ILE A 15 16.48 13.12 -12.88
N GLY A 16 15.94 11.90 -12.76
CA GLY A 16 14.71 11.52 -13.42
C GLY A 16 13.58 12.25 -12.72
N THR A 17 13.21 13.40 -13.26
CA THR A 17 11.82 13.85 -13.19
C THR A 17 10.98 12.72 -13.76
N VAL A 18 10.52 11.82 -12.89
CA VAL A 18 9.39 10.95 -13.20
C VAL A 18 8.23 11.91 -13.40
N ALA A 19 8.01 12.28 -14.66
CA ALA A 19 6.73 12.79 -15.09
C ALA A 19 5.73 11.79 -14.53
N VAL A 20 4.88 12.26 -13.62
CA VAL A 20 3.57 11.64 -13.43
C VAL A 20 3.04 11.57 -14.85
N ALA A 21 3.07 10.38 -15.45
CA ALA A 21 2.31 10.14 -16.66
C ALA A 21 0.93 10.62 -16.27
N GLY A 22 0.53 11.77 -16.82
CA GLY A 22 -0.78 12.31 -16.58
C GLY A 22 -1.70 11.14 -16.76
N LEU A 23 -2.43 10.79 -15.70
CA LEU A 23 -3.45 9.79 -15.78
C LEU A 23 -4.44 10.36 -16.77
N GLY A 24 -4.22 10.09 -18.05
CA GLY A 24 -5.27 10.07 -19.03
C GLY A 24 -6.17 8.96 -18.53
N LEU A 25 -7.06 9.31 -17.59
CA LEU A 25 -8.29 8.59 -17.34
C LEU A 25 -9.16 8.77 -18.59
N THR A 26 -8.64 8.47 -19.77
CA THR A 26 -9.42 8.20 -20.97
C THR A 26 -9.87 6.76 -20.88
N GLY A 27 -10.68 6.47 -19.85
CA GLY A 27 -11.74 5.51 -19.98
C GLY A 27 -12.93 6.27 -20.53
N CYS A 28 -13.58 5.73 -21.56
CA CYS A 28 -14.93 6.15 -21.92
C CYS A 28 -15.82 6.02 -20.69
N ASN A 29 -15.98 7.12 -19.94
CA ASN A 29 -17.04 7.49 -19.02
C ASN A 29 -16.70 8.92 -18.57
N GLY A 30 -17.30 9.91 -19.23
CA GLY A 30 -16.96 11.31 -19.06
C GLY A 30 -17.09 11.77 -17.61
N LEU A 31 -16.00 12.28 -17.06
CA LEU A 31 -15.97 13.17 -15.90
C LEU A 31 -16.47 14.55 -16.37
N GLY A 32 -17.78 14.62 -16.61
CA GLY A 32 -18.51 15.88 -16.68
C GLY A 32 -18.86 16.34 -15.27
N GLU A 33 -18.79 17.65 -15.05
CA GLU A 33 -19.05 18.34 -13.77
C GLU A 33 -20.10 17.61 -12.92
N GLY A 34 -19.62 16.96 -11.85
CA GLY A 34 -20.43 16.28 -10.86
C GLY A 34 -20.63 14.77 -11.07
N THR A 35 -19.59 13.96 -11.26
CA THR A 35 -19.74 12.50 -11.29
C THR A 35 -18.44 11.78 -10.91
N GLY A 36 -18.48 10.91 -9.88
CA GLY A 36 -17.42 9.95 -9.60
C GLY A 36 -17.35 8.91 -10.72
N GLY A 37 -16.15 8.44 -11.05
CA GLY A 37 -15.93 7.46 -12.10
C GLY A 37 -16.54 6.11 -11.72
N GLY A 38 -17.80 5.89 -12.08
CA GLY A 38 -18.42 4.61 -11.83
C GLY A 38 -18.29 3.64 -12.99
N ALA A 39 -18.15 2.38 -12.59
CA ALA A 39 -18.59 1.25 -13.38
C ALA A 39 -20.00 1.52 -13.93
N GLN A 40 -20.25 1.08 -15.16
CA GLN A 40 -21.58 1.09 -15.80
C GLN A 40 -22.64 0.55 -14.83
N LYS A 41 -23.89 1.02 -14.99
CA LYS A 41 -25.08 0.27 -14.57
C LYS A 41 -25.10 -1.07 -15.33
N SER A 42 -24.29 -2.01 -14.86
CA SER A 42 -24.32 -3.41 -15.24
C SER A 42 -25.41 -4.07 -14.43
N SER A 43 -26.28 -4.87 -15.04
CA SER A 43 -27.24 -5.70 -14.30
C SER A 43 -26.56 -6.83 -13.51
N GLU A 44 -25.28 -7.09 -13.80
CA GLU A 44 -24.51 -8.19 -13.22
C GLU A 44 -23.39 -7.67 -12.31
N PRO A 45 -23.12 -8.33 -11.18
CA PRO A 45 -21.97 -8.05 -10.33
C PRO A 45 -20.64 -8.16 -11.10
N MET A 46 -19.65 -7.36 -10.71
CA MET A 46 -18.32 -7.37 -11.32
C MET A 46 -17.37 -8.35 -10.62
N PRO A 47 -16.75 -9.31 -11.34
CA PRO A 47 -15.70 -10.16 -10.78
C PRO A 47 -14.42 -9.40 -10.43
N ALA A 48 -13.57 -9.96 -9.56
CA ALA A 48 -12.37 -9.29 -9.04
C ALA A 48 -11.33 -9.06 -10.14
N SER A 49 -11.11 -10.06 -11.00
CA SER A 49 -10.23 -10.01 -12.17
C SER A 49 -10.54 -8.82 -13.06
N ARG A 50 -11.82 -8.60 -13.35
CA ARG A 50 -12.29 -7.47 -14.15
C ARG A 50 -12.17 -6.15 -13.39
N ALA A 51 -12.40 -6.15 -12.08
CA ALA A 51 -12.34 -4.96 -11.26
C ALA A 51 -10.91 -4.41 -11.14
N PHE A 52 -9.94 -5.28 -10.84
CA PHE A 52 -8.53 -4.92 -10.68
C PHE A 52 -7.79 -4.73 -12.01
N ALA A 53 -8.32 -5.26 -13.12
CA ALA A 53 -7.81 -4.98 -14.47
C ALA A 53 -8.09 -3.54 -14.94
N GLN A 54 -8.80 -2.73 -14.15
CA GLN A 54 -9.09 -1.32 -14.44
C GLN A 54 -8.26 -0.38 -13.58
N ALA A 55 -7.91 0.78 -14.15
CA ALA A 55 -7.28 1.85 -13.38
C ALA A 55 -8.25 2.32 -12.27
N SER A 56 -7.90 2.06 -11.00
CA SER A 56 -8.81 2.24 -9.87
C SER A 56 -8.07 2.43 -8.55
N VAL A 57 -8.74 3.01 -7.56
CA VAL A 57 -8.23 3.16 -6.19
C VAL A 57 -9.10 2.34 -5.25
N TRP A 58 -8.47 1.44 -4.50
CA TRP A 58 -9.11 0.64 -3.47
C TRP A 58 -8.58 1.00 -2.09
N LEU A 59 -9.45 0.87 -1.10
CA LEU A 59 -9.28 1.30 0.27
C LEU A 59 -9.36 0.05 1.13
N GLU A 60 -8.22 -0.35 1.67
CA GLU A 60 -8.19 -1.39 2.67
C GLU A 60 -8.51 -0.79 4.03
N TYR A 61 -9.38 -1.45 4.77
CA TYR A 61 -9.82 -1.03 6.09
C TYR A 61 -10.10 -2.27 6.94
N ASN A 62 -9.98 -2.15 8.25
CA ASN A 62 -10.43 -3.19 9.16
C ASN A 62 -11.77 -2.82 9.73
N SER A 63 -12.82 -3.49 9.27
CA SER A 63 -13.90 -3.84 10.18
C SER A 63 -14.81 -4.92 9.60
N PRO A 64 -14.73 -6.16 10.09
CA PRO A 64 -15.81 -7.12 9.97
C PRO A 64 -16.95 -6.85 10.98
N LYS A 65 -16.80 -5.96 11.96
CA LYS A 65 -17.78 -5.77 13.06
C LYS A 65 -18.61 -4.47 13.02
N ASP A 66 -18.06 -3.37 12.53
CA ASP A 66 -18.67 -2.02 12.63
C ASP A 66 -19.16 -1.47 11.29
N GLY A 67 -18.96 -2.22 10.20
CA GLY A 67 -19.24 -1.75 8.84
C GLY A 67 -18.33 -0.59 8.42
N ILE A 68 -18.70 0.11 7.35
CA ILE A 68 -17.93 1.24 6.82
C ILE A 68 -18.61 2.54 7.30
N GLY A 69 -17.97 3.19 8.28
CA GLY A 69 -18.41 4.46 8.85
C GLY A 69 -17.41 5.59 8.61
N LYS A 70 -17.86 6.84 8.76
CA LYS A 70 -17.04 8.05 8.50
C LYS A 70 -15.72 8.11 9.29
N ASP A 71 -15.68 7.50 10.47
CA ASP A 71 -14.52 7.51 11.37
C ASP A 71 -13.68 6.24 11.29
N VAL A 72 -14.03 5.30 10.42
CA VAL A 72 -13.24 4.09 10.16
C VAL A 72 -11.92 4.48 9.51
N SER A 73 -10.82 3.92 10.02
CA SER A 73 -9.47 4.14 9.49
C SER A 73 -9.25 3.35 8.21
N ILE A 74 -8.58 4.00 7.26
CA ILE A 74 -8.07 3.37 6.04
C ILE A 74 -6.63 2.96 6.35
N TYR A 75 -6.33 1.67 6.19
CA TYR A 75 -4.99 1.13 6.47
C TYR A 75 -4.05 1.27 5.30
N ARG A 76 -4.58 1.17 4.08
CA ARG A 76 -3.77 1.19 2.87
C ARG A 76 -4.63 1.61 1.69
N PHE A 77 -4.04 2.41 0.81
CA PHE A 77 -4.58 2.67 -0.51
C PHE A 77 -3.88 1.77 -1.51
N LEU A 78 -4.65 1.08 -2.35
CA LEU A 78 -4.17 0.24 -3.44
C LEU A 78 -4.56 0.91 -4.75
N PHE A 79 -3.57 1.35 -5.53
CA PHE A 79 -3.80 1.96 -6.84
C PHE A 79 -3.46 0.96 -7.95
N PHE A 80 -4.48 0.48 -8.64
CA PHE A 80 -4.32 -0.37 -9.82
C PHE A 80 -4.13 0.52 -11.06
N ASP A 81 -3.18 0.16 -11.92
CA ASP A 81 -2.86 0.93 -13.12
C ASP A 81 -3.62 0.47 -14.38
N GLY A 82 -4.42 -0.59 -14.27
CA GLY A 82 -5.12 -1.24 -15.37
C GLY A 82 -4.20 -2.00 -16.34
N LYS A 83 -2.95 -2.25 -15.95
CA LYS A 83 -1.91 -2.95 -16.73
C LYS A 83 -1.29 -4.10 -15.94
N GLY A 84 -2.00 -4.59 -14.93
CA GLY A 84 -1.56 -5.70 -14.08
C GLY A 84 -0.62 -5.29 -12.94
N ASN A 85 -0.51 -3.99 -12.61
CA ASN A 85 0.27 -3.55 -11.46
C ASN A 85 -0.59 -2.82 -10.43
N VAL A 86 -0.18 -2.94 -9.17
CA VAL A 86 -0.71 -2.23 -8.01
C VAL A 86 0.40 -1.43 -7.33
N THR A 87 0.06 -0.24 -6.86
CA THR A 87 0.93 0.61 -6.02
C THR A 87 0.26 0.82 -4.67
N THR A 88 0.98 0.53 -3.58
CA THR A 88 0.46 0.65 -2.22
C THR A 88 0.96 1.91 -1.52
N TYR A 89 0.06 2.60 -0.83
CA TYR A 89 0.35 3.78 -0.04
C TYR A 89 -0.13 3.59 1.41
N LEU A 90 0.73 3.94 2.37
CA LEU A 90 0.49 3.78 3.80
C LEU A 90 0.07 5.12 4.43
N PRO A 91 -1.22 5.40 4.63
CA PRO A 91 -1.63 6.67 5.21
C PRO A 91 -1.25 6.82 6.68
N ALA A 92 -1.08 8.06 7.13
CA ALA A 92 -0.81 8.39 8.53
C ALA A 92 -2.06 8.22 9.42
N ASP A 93 -3.12 9.01 9.17
CA ASP A 93 -4.42 8.91 9.86
C ASP A 93 -5.54 9.23 8.86
N ALA A 94 -5.60 8.46 7.77
CA ALA A 94 -6.67 8.61 6.79
C ALA A 94 -7.93 7.87 7.23
N ARG A 95 -9.07 8.53 7.08
CA ARG A 95 -10.40 7.96 7.36
C ARG A 95 -11.34 8.22 6.19
N PHE A 96 -12.44 7.48 6.14
CA PHE A 96 -13.44 7.64 5.08
C PHE A 96 -14.01 9.07 5.00
N ARG A 97 -14.13 9.78 6.14
CA ARG A 97 -14.58 11.18 6.15
C ARG A 97 -13.67 12.13 5.37
N ASP A 98 -12.39 11.82 5.27
CA ASP A 98 -11.40 12.68 4.62
C ASP A 98 -11.48 12.59 3.09
N LEU A 99 -12.18 11.57 2.56
CA LEU A 99 -12.41 11.37 1.13
C LEU A 99 -13.63 12.12 0.60
N LYS A 100 -14.38 12.81 1.48
CA LYS A 100 -15.62 13.48 1.11
C LYS A 100 -15.39 14.50 0.00
N GLY A 101 -16.02 14.26 -1.16
CA GLY A 101 -15.98 15.17 -2.31
C GLY A 101 -14.69 15.11 -3.12
N LEU A 102 -13.78 14.18 -2.82
CA LEU A 102 -12.58 13.97 -3.62
C LEU A 102 -12.89 13.11 -4.85
N SER A 103 -12.39 13.51 -6.00
CA SER A 103 -12.28 12.67 -7.20
C SER A 103 -11.21 11.59 -7.02
N GLY A 104 -11.20 10.58 -7.90
CA GLY A 104 -10.17 9.54 -7.88
C GLY A 104 -8.74 10.09 -7.94
N GLU A 105 -8.48 11.10 -8.76
CA GLU A 105 -7.16 11.75 -8.82
C GLU A 105 -6.81 12.49 -7.52
N GLU A 106 -7.79 13.12 -6.87
CA GLU A 106 -7.59 13.79 -5.60
C GLU A 106 -7.36 12.80 -4.45
N ILE A 107 -8.00 11.63 -4.49
CA ILE A 107 -7.71 10.52 -3.56
C ILE A 107 -6.26 10.06 -3.74
N VAL A 108 -5.75 9.92 -4.97
CA VAL A 108 -4.33 9.56 -5.20
C VAL A 108 -3.37 10.62 -4.64
N LYS A 109 -3.66 11.91 -4.87
CA LYS A 109 -2.87 13.02 -4.30
C LYS A 109 -2.92 13.02 -2.77
N PHE A 110 -4.09 12.76 -2.20
CA PHE A 110 -4.30 12.64 -0.76
C PHE A 110 -3.49 11.48 -0.18
N ALA A 111 -3.61 10.28 -0.76
CA ALA A 111 -2.86 9.09 -0.36
C ALA A 111 -1.35 9.31 -0.43
N THR A 112 -0.85 9.93 -1.51
CA THR A 112 0.58 10.26 -1.65
C THR A 112 1.05 11.21 -0.55
N LYS A 113 0.25 12.22 -0.20
CA LYS A 113 0.56 13.17 0.87
C LYS A 113 0.57 12.47 2.24
N GLN A 114 -0.39 11.58 2.48
CA GLN A 114 -0.50 10.82 3.72
C GLN A 114 0.64 9.81 3.89
N ASP A 115 1.05 9.14 2.81
CA ASP A 115 2.20 8.20 2.79
C ASP A 115 3.50 8.88 3.17
N LYS A 116 3.78 10.04 2.55
CA LYS A 116 4.94 10.84 2.94
C LYS A 116 4.82 11.34 4.39
N ALA A 117 3.66 11.84 4.79
CA ALA A 117 3.47 12.35 6.15
C ALA A 117 3.69 11.27 7.22
N ARG A 118 3.24 10.05 6.97
CA ARG A 118 3.49 8.90 7.84
C ARG A 118 4.97 8.60 7.96
N PHE A 119 5.68 8.49 6.83
CA PHE A 119 7.13 8.26 6.83
C PHE A 119 7.89 9.32 7.65
N GLU A 120 7.59 10.61 7.44
CA GLU A 120 8.28 11.68 8.17
C GLU A 120 7.96 11.66 9.68
N ALA A 121 6.73 11.28 10.05
CA ALA A 121 6.33 11.15 11.45
C ALA A 121 7.02 9.96 12.13
N GLU A 122 7.06 8.80 11.46
CA GLU A 122 7.73 7.60 11.97
C GLU A 122 9.25 7.80 12.04
N LYS A 123 9.87 8.39 11.01
CA LYS A 123 11.29 8.78 11.05
C LYS A 123 11.58 9.70 12.23
N LYS A 124 10.74 10.71 12.47
CA LYS A 124 10.94 11.63 13.59
C LYS A 124 10.91 10.88 14.93
N HIS A 125 9.90 10.03 15.13
CA HIS A 125 9.77 9.23 16.34
C HIS A 125 10.96 8.26 16.51
N ALA A 126 11.43 7.65 15.43
CA ALA A 126 12.59 6.77 15.44
C ALA A 126 13.88 7.50 15.86
N ILE A 127 14.11 8.72 15.34
CA ILE A 127 15.23 9.57 15.74
C ILE A 127 15.12 9.96 17.22
N GLU A 128 13.93 10.29 17.71
CA GLU A 128 13.72 10.64 19.13
C GLU A 128 14.08 9.45 20.03
N ASN A 129 13.60 8.24 19.72
CA ASN A 129 13.93 7.03 20.48
C ASN A 129 15.43 6.67 20.40
N ALA A 130 16.03 6.74 19.20
CA ALA A 130 17.44 6.42 19.03
C ALA A 130 18.37 7.41 19.76
N ASN A 131 17.97 8.69 19.84
CA ASN A 131 18.68 9.67 20.67
C ASN A 131 18.57 9.34 22.16
N GLU A 132 17.38 8.98 22.64
CA GLU A 132 17.19 8.56 24.03
C GLU A 132 18.06 7.34 24.37
N ASP A 133 18.16 6.36 23.47
CA ASP A 133 19.05 5.21 23.64
C ASP A 133 20.53 5.62 23.74
N VAL A 134 21.01 6.49 22.83
CA VAL A 134 22.37 7.03 22.91
C VAL A 134 22.59 7.77 24.23
N GLU A 135 21.63 8.58 24.67
CA GLU A 135 21.71 9.32 25.94
C GLU A 135 21.73 8.41 27.18
N ASN A 136 21.00 7.30 27.13
CA ASN A 136 20.96 6.31 28.19
C ASN A 136 22.30 5.58 28.31
N TYR A 137 22.86 5.07 27.20
CA TYR A 137 24.10 4.28 27.25
C TYR A 137 25.37 5.11 27.40
N GLN A 138 25.40 6.36 26.93
CA GLN A 138 26.63 7.19 27.01
C GLN A 138 27.08 7.46 28.46
N ASN A 139 26.16 7.38 29.42
CA ASN A 139 26.40 7.66 30.82
C ASN A 139 26.62 6.39 31.66
N LEU A 140 26.59 5.21 31.05
CA LEU A 140 26.85 3.93 31.72
C LEU A 140 28.33 3.58 31.70
N ASP A 141 28.71 2.54 32.46
CA ASP A 141 30.08 2.07 32.50
C ASP A 141 30.51 1.36 31.18
N SER A 142 31.80 1.08 31.07
CA SER A 142 32.42 0.53 29.86
C SER A 142 31.86 -0.80 29.38
N SER A 143 31.12 -1.55 30.21
CA SER A 143 30.45 -2.78 29.79
C SER A 143 29.39 -2.56 28.70
N PHE A 144 28.87 -1.32 28.55
CA PHE A 144 27.90 -0.94 27.52
C PHE A 144 28.51 -0.30 26.27
N ALA A 145 29.83 -0.34 26.10
CA ALA A 145 30.50 0.32 24.97
C ALA A 145 29.99 -0.18 23.61
N GLU A 146 29.76 -1.49 23.44
CA GLU A 146 29.24 -2.07 22.19
C GLU A 146 27.80 -1.64 21.93
N THR A 147 26.95 -1.64 22.96
CA THR A 147 25.55 -1.20 22.88
C THR A 147 25.45 0.29 22.54
N LEU A 148 26.32 1.13 23.12
CA LEU A 148 26.39 2.55 22.77
C LEU A 148 26.77 2.76 21.30
N GLU A 149 27.75 2.01 20.79
CA GLU A 149 28.13 2.10 19.38
C GLU A 149 27.01 1.61 18.46
N LEU A 150 26.26 0.58 18.85
CA LEU A 150 25.08 0.14 18.11
C LEU A 150 23.98 1.20 18.10
N ALA A 151 23.66 1.82 19.24
CA ALA A 151 22.68 2.89 19.35
C ALA A 151 23.04 4.09 18.45
N LYS A 152 24.33 4.48 18.40
CA LYS A 152 24.81 5.53 17.49
C LYS A 152 24.65 5.16 16.02
N GLN A 153 24.89 3.89 15.66
CA GLN A 153 24.70 3.44 14.28
C GLN A 153 23.22 3.43 13.88
N VAL A 154 22.32 3.03 14.80
CA VAL A 154 20.87 3.14 14.60
C VAL A 154 20.48 4.60 14.41
N LEU A 155 20.91 5.51 15.29
CA LEU A 155 20.62 6.94 15.14
C LEU A 155 21.09 7.48 13.77
N ALA A 156 22.31 7.14 13.35
CA ALA A 156 22.84 7.55 12.06
C ALA A 156 22.02 7.00 10.87
N PHE A 157 21.52 5.76 10.97
CA PHE A 157 20.62 5.18 9.98
C PHE A 157 19.29 5.95 9.91
N GLU A 158 18.68 6.25 11.06
CA GLU A 158 17.42 6.99 11.13
C GLU A 158 17.56 8.41 10.58
N GLU A 159 18.63 9.12 10.92
CA GLU A 159 18.92 10.45 10.38
C GLU A 159 19.09 10.43 8.85
N ALA A 160 19.76 9.39 8.33
CA ALA A 160 20.01 9.20 6.90
C ALA A 160 18.79 8.70 6.11
N ALA A 161 17.76 8.19 6.77
CA ALA A 161 16.55 7.66 6.14
C ALA A 161 15.90 8.70 5.20
N GLN A 162 15.53 8.30 3.98
CA GLN A 162 14.89 9.19 3.01
C GLN A 162 13.60 8.60 2.47
N TYR A 163 12.59 9.46 2.37
CA TYR A 163 11.36 9.10 1.71
C TYR A 163 11.59 8.79 0.23
N SER A 164 11.05 7.67 -0.22
CA SER A 164 10.88 7.39 -1.65
C SER A 164 9.42 7.07 -1.94
N LYS A 165 8.94 7.58 -3.09
CA LYS A 165 7.59 7.28 -3.56
C LYS A 165 7.42 5.78 -3.81
N PRO A 166 6.24 5.21 -3.53
CA PRO A 166 6.01 3.81 -3.79
C PRO A 166 6.08 3.51 -5.30
N LYS A 167 6.48 2.27 -5.60
CA LYS A 167 6.61 1.77 -6.96
C LYS A 167 5.47 0.78 -7.23
N ALA A 168 5.05 0.72 -8.49
CA ALA A 168 4.08 -0.27 -8.92
C ALA A 168 4.74 -1.65 -8.97
N HIS A 169 4.00 -2.67 -8.53
CA HIS A 169 4.41 -4.07 -8.58
C HIS A 169 3.29 -4.92 -9.21
N PRO A 170 3.62 -6.02 -9.89
CA PRO A 170 2.61 -6.97 -10.35
C PRO A 170 1.75 -7.47 -9.19
N TYR A 171 0.49 -7.78 -9.50
CA TYR A 171 -0.40 -8.51 -8.60
C TYR A 171 -0.89 -9.79 -9.28
N THR A 172 -1.34 -10.76 -8.48
CA THR A 172 -2.03 -11.96 -8.94
C THR A 172 -3.33 -12.15 -8.16
N LEU A 173 -4.26 -12.91 -8.75
CA LEU A 173 -5.43 -13.43 -8.06
C LEU A 173 -5.27 -14.94 -7.93
N GLU A 174 -5.46 -15.44 -6.71
CA GLU A 174 -5.47 -16.85 -6.38
C GLU A 174 -6.88 -17.24 -5.93
N LEU A 175 -7.36 -18.37 -6.43
CA LEU A 175 -8.70 -18.89 -6.17
C LEU A 175 -8.57 -20.32 -5.64
N GLU A 176 -9.26 -20.61 -4.54
CA GLU A 176 -9.40 -21.97 -4.02
C GLU A 176 -10.82 -22.48 -4.30
N THR A 177 -10.93 -23.71 -4.76
CA THR A 177 -12.23 -24.35 -5.04
C THR A 177 -12.85 -25.03 -3.81
N ASP A 178 -14.18 -25.19 -3.81
CA ASP A 178 -14.89 -25.97 -2.79
C ASP A 178 -14.63 -27.48 -2.95
N GLU A 179 -15.16 -28.30 -2.04
CA GLU A 179 -14.99 -29.77 -2.07
C GLU A 179 -15.47 -30.42 -3.39
N SER A 180 -16.30 -29.73 -4.18
CA SER A 180 -16.77 -30.23 -5.48
C SER A 180 -15.82 -29.89 -6.64
N GLY A 181 -14.93 -28.91 -6.47
CA GLY A 181 -14.07 -28.37 -7.51
C GLY A 181 -14.77 -27.47 -8.53
N ASN A 182 -16.07 -27.19 -8.35
CA ASN A 182 -16.88 -26.45 -9.34
C ASN A 182 -17.27 -25.03 -8.90
N SER A 183 -17.06 -24.69 -7.63
CA SER A 183 -17.36 -23.35 -7.10
C SER A 183 -16.16 -22.80 -6.36
N THR A 184 -16.07 -21.47 -6.36
CA THR A 184 -15.08 -20.72 -5.59
C THR A 184 -15.39 -20.79 -4.10
N ALA A 185 -14.42 -21.25 -3.30
CA ALA A 185 -14.47 -21.25 -1.85
C ALA A 185 -13.80 -20.00 -1.26
N SER A 186 -12.68 -19.57 -1.83
CA SER A 186 -11.99 -18.33 -1.46
C SER A 186 -11.29 -17.70 -2.67
N GLU A 187 -11.05 -16.39 -2.59
CA GLU A 187 -10.27 -15.65 -3.57
C GLU A 187 -9.36 -14.66 -2.86
N LYS A 188 -8.10 -14.57 -3.27
CA LYS A 188 -7.04 -13.75 -2.64
C LYS A 188 -6.38 -12.86 -3.67
N LEU A 189 -6.20 -11.59 -3.31
CA LEU A 189 -5.36 -10.65 -4.04
C LEU A 189 -3.94 -10.70 -3.45
N ARG A 190 -2.95 -11.06 -4.27
CA ARG A 190 -1.53 -11.15 -3.88
C ARG A 190 -0.72 -10.03 -4.52
N PHE A 191 0.14 -9.38 -3.74
CA PHE A 191 0.96 -8.27 -4.24
C PHE A 191 2.17 -8.01 -3.35
N LYS A 192 3.08 -7.14 -3.81
CA LYS A 192 4.13 -6.58 -2.96
C LYS A 192 3.61 -5.37 -2.20
N ALA A 193 3.50 -5.50 -0.89
CA ALA A 193 3.30 -4.40 0.02
C ALA A 193 4.64 -3.71 0.34
N ARG A 194 4.55 -2.58 1.03
CA ARG A 194 5.70 -1.87 1.57
C ARG A 194 5.52 -1.63 3.07
N SER A 195 6.63 -1.49 3.78
CA SER A 195 6.69 -1.06 5.18
C SER A 195 7.74 0.04 5.34
N PHE A 196 7.63 0.79 6.45
CA PHE A 196 8.64 1.72 6.91
C PHE A 196 9.39 1.04 8.06
N VAL A 197 10.69 0.85 7.89
CA VAL A 197 11.50 0.06 8.84
C VAL A 197 12.03 0.92 9.99
N CYS A 198 12.05 2.24 9.80
CA CYS A 198 12.43 3.19 10.85
C CYS A 198 11.58 3.05 12.12
N SER A 199 10.34 2.56 12.03
CA SER A 199 9.49 2.33 13.21
C SER A 199 9.83 1.06 14.01
N ASP A 200 10.55 0.11 13.41
CA ASP A 200 10.66 -1.26 13.92
C ASP A 200 11.92 -1.50 14.77
N ILE A 201 12.87 -0.55 14.76
CA ILE A 201 14.08 -0.61 15.59
C ILE A 201 13.74 -0.07 16.98
N THR A 202 13.60 -0.97 17.96
CA THR A 202 13.25 -0.61 19.34
C THR A 202 14.45 -0.64 20.29
N ALA A 203 14.37 0.11 21.40
CA ALA A 203 15.35 0.08 22.49
C ALA A 203 15.61 -1.34 23.02
N TYR A 204 14.59 -2.20 23.04
CA TYR A 204 14.72 -3.62 23.42
C TYR A 204 15.70 -4.35 22.50
N ASN A 205 15.59 -4.15 21.19
CA ASN A 205 16.47 -4.81 20.23
C ASN A 205 17.92 -4.36 20.40
N VAL A 206 18.13 -3.06 20.68
CA VAL A 206 19.45 -2.47 20.94
C VAL A 206 20.07 -3.04 22.22
N MET A 207 19.30 -3.17 23.30
CA MET A 207 19.77 -3.75 24.58
C MET A 207 20.26 -5.19 24.44
N GLU A 208 19.61 -6.01 23.62
CA GLU A 208 20.01 -7.41 23.42
C GLU A 208 21.25 -7.56 22.51
N ASN A 209 21.83 -6.46 22.02
CA ASN A 209 22.88 -6.46 20.98
C ASN A 209 22.49 -7.29 19.75
N ASN A 210 21.20 -7.36 19.44
CA ASN A 210 20.63 -8.21 18.39
C ASN A 210 19.88 -7.37 17.35
N VAL A 211 20.48 -6.24 16.93
CA VAL A 211 19.97 -5.39 15.85
C VAL A 211 20.80 -5.60 14.60
N GLU A 212 20.17 -6.14 13.56
CA GLU A 212 20.68 -5.96 12.20
C GLU A 212 20.13 -4.62 11.68
N ILE A 213 21.01 -3.64 11.47
CA ILE A 213 20.59 -2.35 10.93
C ILE A 213 20.12 -2.57 9.49
N PRO A 214 18.88 -2.18 9.15
CA PRO A 214 18.34 -2.38 7.81
C PRO A 214 19.18 -1.68 6.75
N LYS A 215 19.19 -2.22 5.54
CA LYS A 215 19.87 -1.57 4.40
C LYS A 215 19.09 -0.40 3.82
N SER A 216 17.81 -0.28 4.18
CA SER A 216 16.87 0.73 3.67
C SER A 216 15.82 1.02 4.73
N ALA A 217 15.40 2.28 4.84
CA ALA A 217 14.29 2.68 5.71
C ALA A 217 12.91 2.28 5.17
N ILE A 218 12.86 1.79 3.93
CA ILE A 218 11.65 1.33 3.26
C ILE A 218 11.95 -0.05 2.68
N GLU A 219 11.11 -1.02 3.00
CA GLU A 219 11.19 -2.38 2.48
C GLU A 219 9.89 -2.77 1.76
N THR A 220 9.97 -3.86 1.00
CA THR A 220 8.83 -4.48 0.33
C THR A 220 8.74 -5.93 0.73
N TYR A 221 7.53 -6.40 1.00
CA TYR A 221 7.26 -7.78 1.39
C TYR A 221 6.07 -8.31 0.59
N ASP A 222 5.97 -9.63 0.45
CA ASP A 222 4.81 -10.26 -0.18
C ASP A 222 3.65 -10.25 0.82
N ASP A 223 2.48 -9.82 0.35
CA ASP A 223 1.28 -9.66 1.16
C ASP A 223 0.05 -10.11 0.37
N ASP A 224 -1.01 -10.41 1.09
CA ASP A 224 -2.28 -10.79 0.51
C ASP A 224 -3.49 -10.23 1.24
N ILE A 225 -4.57 -10.09 0.48
CA ILE A 225 -5.88 -9.74 1.00
C ILE A 225 -6.84 -10.84 0.56
N GLU A 226 -7.37 -11.60 1.52
CA GLU A 226 -8.51 -12.47 1.28
C GLU A 226 -9.74 -11.61 0.97
N LEU A 227 -10.33 -11.82 -0.20
CA LEU A 227 -11.49 -11.07 -0.66
C LEU A 227 -12.71 -11.56 0.11
N GLY A 228 -13.14 -10.81 1.11
CA GLY A 228 -14.35 -11.14 1.87
C GLY A 228 -15.64 -11.05 1.04
N SER A 229 -16.78 -11.31 1.68
CA SER A 229 -18.08 -11.18 1.02
C SER A 229 -18.33 -9.78 0.46
N ALA A 230 -19.11 -9.71 -0.62
CA ALA A 230 -19.49 -8.45 -1.24
C ALA A 230 -20.13 -7.50 -0.21
N THR A 231 -19.68 -6.25 -0.20
CA THR A 231 -20.13 -5.24 0.75
C THR A 231 -20.41 -3.91 0.06
N THR A 232 -21.29 -3.10 0.65
CA THR A 232 -21.62 -1.76 0.18
C THR A 232 -21.99 -0.88 1.36
N ALA A 233 -21.54 0.37 1.32
CA ALA A 233 -21.89 1.39 2.30
C ALA A 233 -21.86 2.78 1.69
N THR A 234 -22.65 3.69 2.25
CA THR A 234 -22.61 5.10 1.86
C THR A 234 -22.10 5.93 3.03
N VAL A 235 -21.04 6.71 2.79
CA VAL A 235 -20.52 7.69 3.75
C VAL A 235 -20.73 9.08 3.15
N TYR A 236 -21.53 9.90 3.83
CA TYR A 236 -22.06 11.15 3.26
C TYR A 236 -22.82 10.88 1.95
N ASN A 237 -22.25 11.29 0.81
CA ASN A 237 -22.84 11.12 -0.52
C ASN A 237 -21.94 10.25 -1.42
N THR A 238 -20.99 9.51 -0.83
CA THR A 238 -20.07 8.64 -1.56
C THR A 238 -20.45 7.20 -1.26
N THR A 239 -20.79 6.43 -2.30
CA THR A 239 -21.04 5.00 -2.18
C THR A 239 -19.72 4.25 -2.38
N PHE A 240 -19.40 3.42 -1.40
CA PHE A 240 -18.29 2.48 -1.42
C PHE A 240 -18.84 1.07 -1.61
N ALA A 241 -18.26 0.29 -2.51
CA ALA A 241 -18.57 -1.12 -2.67
C ALA A 241 -17.29 -1.90 -2.93
N GLY A 242 -17.30 -3.19 -2.64
CA GLY A 242 -16.13 -4.04 -2.78
C GLY A 242 -16.33 -5.37 -2.06
N TYR A 243 -15.24 -5.84 -1.49
CA TYR A 243 -15.15 -7.01 -0.65
C TYR A 243 -15.02 -6.56 0.80
N ALA A 244 -15.49 -7.35 1.77
CA ALA A 244 -15.32 -7.00 3.17
C ALA A 244 -13.82 -6.80 3.48
N GLY A 245 -13.46 -5.60 3.93
CA GLY A 245 -12.07 -5.19 4.18
C GLY A 245 -11.38 -4.45 3.03
N LEU A 246 -11.96 -4.42 1.82
CA LEU A 246 -11.39 -3.77 0.64
C LEU A 246 -12.47 -3.18 -0.28
N VAL A 247 -12.58 -1.84 -0.33
CA VAL A 247 -13.64 -1.15 -1.10
C VAL A 247 -13.12 -0.08 -2.04
N THR A 248 -13.89 0.23 -3.08
CA THR A 248 -13.68 1.33 -4.01
C THR A 248 -14.91 2.22 -4.07
N VAL A 249 -14.75 3.43 -4.61
CA VAL A 249 -15.87 4.34 -4.88
C VAL A 249 -16.64 3.82 -6.10
N VAL A 250 -17.97 3.73 -5.98
CA VAL A 250 -18.86 3.30 -7.07
C VAL A 250 -20.00 4.29 -7.27
N ASN A 251 -20.63 4.22 -8.44
CA ASN A 251 -21.85 4.98 -8.71
C ASN A 251 -23.07 4.35 -8.02
N GLU A 252 -24.06 5.20 -7.73
CA GLU A 252 -25.37 4.73 -7.25
C GLU A 252 -25.97 3.70 -8.22
N GLY A 253 -26.48 2.60 -7.66
CA GLY A 253 -27.08 1.51 -8.44
C GLY A 253 -26.07 0.57 -9.12
N PHE A 254 -24.80 0.61 -8.72
CA PHE A 254 -23.84 -0.43 -9.08
C PHE A 254 -24.26 -1.78 -8.49
N SER A 255 -24.23 -2.86 -9.28
CA SER A 255 -24.72 -4.19 -8.90
C SER A 255 -23.84 -4.95 -7.92
N GLY A 256 -22.73 -4.36 -7.51
CA GLY A 256 -21.79 -4.94 -6.55
C GLY A 256 -20.69 -5.76 -7.20
N PHE A 257 -19.88 -6.38 -6.36
CA PHE A 257 -18.77 -7.24 -6.75
C PHE A 257 -19.09 -8.70 -6.45
N THR A 258 -18.42 -9.60 -7.15
CA THR A 258 -18.46 -11.04 -6.89
C THR A 258 -17.05 -11.60 -6.96
N TRP A 259 -16.84 -12.79 -6.40
CA TRP A 259 -15.64 -13.56 -6.71
C TRP A 259 -15.67 -14.04 -8.15
N ASP A 260 -14.50 -14.26 -8.70
CA ASP A 260 -14.33 -14.97 -9.96
C ASP A 260 -14.73 -16.44 -9.82
N THR A 261 -15.00 -17.10 -10.96
CA THR A 261 -15.31 -18.53 -11.04
C THR A 261 -14.07 -19.33 -11.48
N PRO A 262 -13.98 -20.64 -11.19
CA PRO A 262 -12.78 -21.45 -11.50
C PRO A 262 -12.42 -21.52 -12.99
N ASP A 263 -13.36 -21.20 -13.90
CA ASP A 263 -13.15 -21.14 -15.35
C ASP A 263 -12.67 -19.77 -15.85
N THR A 264 -12.42 -18.80 -14.96
CA THR A 264 -11.98 -17.46 -15.34
C THR A 264 -10.53 -17.47 -15.84
N GLU A 265 -10.28 -16.87 -17.00
CA GLU A 265 -8.94 -16.74 -17.56
C GLU A 265 -8.04 -15.82 -16.73
N GLY A 266 -6.79 -16.24 -16.51
CA GLY A 266 -5.76 -15.39 -15.89
C GLY A 266 -5.71 -15.40 -14.36
N ILE A 267 -6.43 -16.32 -13.73
CA ILE A 267 -6.44 -16.56 -12.28
C ILE A 267 -5.72 -17.87 -11.97
N GLU A 268 -4.99 -17.92 -10.87
CA GLU A 268 -4.37 -19.15 -10.38
C GLU A 268 -5.42 -19.94 -9.57
N VAL A 269 -5.69 -21.18 -9.97
CA VAL A 269 -6.64 -22.10 -9.32
C VAL A 269 -5.86 -23.29 -8.75
N ASP A 270 -6.26 -23.76 -7.57
CA ASP A 270 -5.62 -24.86 -6.82
C ASP A 270 -5.86 -26.28 -7.35
#